data_AF-A0A522FK17-F1
#
_entry.id   AF-A0A522FK17-F1
#
_cell.length_a   1.000
_cell.length_b   1.000
_cell.length_c   1.000
_cell.angle_alpha   90.00
_cell.angle_beta   90.00
_cell.angle_gamma   90.00
#
_symmetry.space_group_name_H-M   'P 1'
#
loop_
_entity.id
_entity.type
_entity.pdbx_description
1 polymer ?
#
loop_
_entity_poly.entity_id
_entity_poly.type
_entity_poly.pdbx_seq_one_letter_code
_entity_poly.pdbx_strand_id
1 'polypeptide(L)' 'MSNEELKEKLIDKVRLTSDTFLLREAILLLDPENENVEIYKLNKNEREAIINGIKDIDEGRFLTSEQSNKEIREWLNV' A
#
# COMPACT_ATOMS: atom_id res chain seq x y z
N MET A 1 -22.74 12.30 4.67
CA MET A 1 -22.10 12.57 5.97
C MET A 1 -21.52 13.96 5.93
N SER A 2 -21.64 14.71 7.02
CA SER A 2 -20.92 15.96 7.21
C SER A 2 -19.44 15.68 7.52
N ASN A 3 -18.62 16.75 7.48
CA ASN A 3 -17.22 16.64 7.86
C ASN A 3 -17.05 16.27 9.34
N GLU A 4 -17.89 16.80 10.23
CA GLU A 4 -17.96 16.36 11.64
C GLU A 4 -18.23 14.86 11.75
N GLU A 5 -19.24 14.34 11.04
CA GLU A 5 -19.59 12.91 11.09
C GLU A 5 -18.45 12.01 10.58
N LEU A 6 -17.71 12.47 9.57
CA LEU A 6 -16.54 11.75 9.05
C LEU A 6 -15.38 11.72 10.05
N LYS A 7 -15.12 12.83 10.76
CA LYS A 7 -14.07 12.92 11.78
C LYS A 7 -14.37 12.00 12.97
N GLU A 8 -15.59 12.06 13.50
CA GLU A 8 -16.02 11.19 14.61
C GLU A 8 -15.89 9.70 14.24
N LYS A 9 -16.36 9.34 13.04
CA LYS A 9 -16.24 7.96 12.55
C LYS A 9 -14.78 7.50 12.42
N LEU A 10 -13.88 8.39 11.99
CA LEU A 10 -12.44 8.07 11.89
C LEU A 10 -11.84 7.84 13.28
N ILE A 11 -12.14 8.72 14.23
CA ILE A 11 -11.69 8.62 15.63
C ILE A 11 -12.17 7.30 16.25
N ASP A 12 -13.44 6.94 16.05
CA ASP A 12 -13.99 5.69 16.57
C ASP A 12 -13.29 4.46 15.97
N LYS A 13 -12.98 4.48 14.67
CA LYS A 13 -12.22 3.39 14.04
C LYS A 13 -10.80 3.27 14.58
N VAL A 14 -10.12 4.39 14.82
CA VAL A 14 -8.79 4.42 15.43
C VAL A 14 -8.83 3.87 16.86
N ARG A 15 -9.87 4.17 17.64
CA ARG A 15 -10.02 3.66 19.01
C ARG A 15 -10.29 2.15 19.08
N LEU A 16 -10.96 1.59 18.08
CA LEU A 16 -11.38 0.19 18.08
C LEU A 16 -10.35 -0.77 17.47
N THR A 17 -9.43 -0.27 16.65
CA THR A 17 -8.44 -1.13 15.98
C THR A 17 -7.22 -1.38 16.85
N SER A 18 -6.76 -2.62 16.90
CA SER A 18 -5.47 -3.03 17.47
C SER A 18 -4.42 -3.31 16.39
N ASP A 19 -4.78 -3.15 15.12
CA ASP A 19 -3.88 -3.34 13.98
C ASP A 19 -2.87 -2.19 13.93
N THR A 20 -1.66 -2.47 14.39
CA THR A 20 -0.56 -1.50 14.46
C THR A 20 -0.11 -1.04 13.06
N PHE A 21 -0.23 -1.90 12.04
CA PHE A 21 0.11 -1.53 10.68
C PHE A 21 -0.88 -0.48 10.16
N LEU A 22 -2.18 -0.74 10.30
CA LEU A 22 -3.23 0.19 9.88
C LEU A 22 -3.11 1.56 10.57
N LEU A 23 -2.78 1.59 11.86
CA LEU A 23 -2.60 2.83 12.61
C LEU A 23 -1.41 3.65 12.11
N ARG A 24 -0.29 3.00 11.74
CA ARG A 24 0.89 3.69 11.19
C ARG A 24 0.63 4.25 9.81
N GLU A 25 -0.04 3.49 8.95
CA GLU A 25 -0.43 3.96 7.61
C GLU A 25 -1.40 5.15 7.71
N ALA A 26 -2.35 5.11 8.65
CA ALA A 26 -3.26 6.23 8.89
C ALA A 26 -2.52 7.50 9.34
N ILE A 27 -1.47 7.38 10.16
CA ILE A 27 -0.62 8.51 10.54
C ILE A 27 0.11 9.07 9.32
N LEU A 28 0.74 8.23 8.48
CA LEU A 28 1.44 8.67 7.28
C LEU A 28 0.53 9.42 6.29
N LEU A 29 -0.71 8.94 6.12
CA LEU A 29 -1.68 9.57 5.23
C LEU A 29 -2.12 10.96 5.71
N LEU A 30 -2.21 11.15 7.04
CA LEU A 30 -2.68 12.39 7.64
C LEU A 30 -1.54 13.37 7.97
N ASP A 31 -0.32 12.85 8.15
CA ASP A 31 0.88 13.58 8.53
C ASP A 31 2.11 12.95 7.82
N PRO A 32 2.28 13.22 6.51
CA PRO A 32 3.33 12.59 5.70
C PRO A 32 4.74 13.08 6.03
N GLU A 33 4.87 14.19 6.76
CA GLU A 33 6.15 14.73 7.24
C GLU A 33 6.56 14.14 8.61
N ASN A 34 5.79 13.18 9.13
CA ASN A 34 6.04 12.62 10.45
C ASN A 34 7.32 11.76 10.50
N GLU A 35 8.39 12.34 11.03
CA GLU A 35 9.70 11.69 11.19
C GLU A 35 9.69 10.50 12.16
N ASN A 36 8.64 10.32 12.98
CA ASN A 36 8.52 9.24 13.95
C ASN A 36 7.87 7.97 13.39
N VAL A 37 7.48 7.96 12.11
CA VAL A 37 6.98 6.73 11.51
C VAL A 37 8.15 5.84 11.10
N GLU A 38 8.19 4.65 11.68
CA GLU A 38 9.21 3.66 11.35
C GLU A 38 9.13 3.30 9.87
N ILE A 39 10.25 3.49 9.18
CA ILE A 39 10.39 3.15 7.76
C ILE A 39 10.04 1.67 7.56
N TYR A 40 9.06 1.40 6.70
CA TYR A 40 8.71 0.02 6.35
C TYR A 40 9.92 -0.70 5.78
N LYS A 41 10.35 -1.76 6.47
CA LYS A 41 11.45 -2.60 6.02
C LYS A 41 10.91 -3.70 5.13
N LEU A 42 11.11 -3.51 3.82
CA LEU A 42 10.80 -4.52 2.81
C LEU A 42 11.39 -5.88 3.21
N ASN A 43 10.56 -6.92 3.15
CA ASN A 43 11.03 -8.28 3.26
C ASN A 43 11.82 -8.68 1.99
N LYS A 44 12.43 -9.87 2.02
CA LYS A 44 13.27 -10.34 0.91
C LYS A 44 12.50 -10.38 -0.42
N ASN A 45 11.28 -10.91 -0.41
CA ASN A 45 10.49 -11.10 -1.62
C ASN A 45 10.04 -9.76 -2.23
N GLU A 46 9.62 -8.82 -1.38
CA GLU A 46 9.23 -7.47 -1.82
C GLU A 46 10.42 -6.72 -2.42
N ARG A 47 11.59 -6.81 -1.78
CA ARG A 47 12.82 -6.23 -2.30
C ARG A 47 13.19 -6.83 -3.66
N GLU A 48 13.12 -8.15 -3.80
CA GLU A 48 13.40 -8.82 -5.07
C GLU A 48 12.40 -8.42 -6.16
N ALA A 49 11.11 -8.32 -5.84
CA ALA A 49 10.08 -7.86 -6.76
C ALA A 49 10.33 -6.43 -7.26
N ILE A 50 10.72 -5.52 -6.37
CA ILE A 50 11.08 -4.13 -6.73
C ILE A 50 12.32 -4.11 -7.63
N ILE A 51 13.36 -4.88 -7.30
CA ILE A 51 14.58 -4.97 -8.11
C ILE A 51 14.25 -5.49 -9.52
N ASN A 52 13.41 -6.51 -9.62
CA ASN A 52 12.97 -7.04 -10.91
C ASN A 52 12.19 -6.00 -11.72
N GLY A 53 11.26 -5.27 -11.09
CA GLY A 53 10.50 -4.22 -11.77
C GLY A 53 11.37 -3.07 -12.27
N ILE A 54 12.39 -2.66 -11.51
CA ILE A 54 13.37 -1.66 -11.97
C ILE A 54 14.12 -2.20 -13.20
N LYS A 55 14.54 -3.47 -13.16
CA LYS A 55 15.22 -4.12 -14.28
C LYS A 55 14.34 -4.22 -15.53
N ASP A 56 13.03 -4.42 -15.36
CA ASP A 56 12.07 -4.46 -16.46
C ASP A 56 11.99 -3.12 -17.19
N ILE A 57 12.04 -2.01 -16.45
CA ILE A 57 12.09 -0.65 -17.01
C ILE A 57 13.38 -0.47 -17.83
N ASP A 58 14.53 -0.80 -17.24
CA ASP A 58 15.85 -0.64 -17.88
C ASP A 58 15.96 -1.46 -19.18
N GLU A 59 15.36 -2.66 -19.20
CA GLU A 59 15.38 -3.56 -20.35
C GLU A 59 14.21 -3.34 -21.32
N GLY A 60 13.32 -2.37 -21.05
CA GLY A 60 12.16 -2.08 -21.89
C GLY A 60 11.13 -3.22 -21.95
N ARG A 61 11.09 -4.08 -20.92
CA ARG A 61 10.06 -5.11 -20.79
C ARG A 61 8.75 -4.46 -20.38
N PHE A 62 7.69 -4.77 -21.12
CA PHE A 62 6.34 -4.35 -20.80
C PHE A 62 5.37 -5.52 -21.01
N LEU A 63 4.25 -5.46 -20.30
CA LEU A 63 3.11 -6.32 -20.54
C LEU A 63 2.11 -5.56 -21.40
N THR A 64 1.54 -6.25 -22.38
CA THR A 64 0.33 -5.78 -23.05
C THR A 64 -0.84 -5.78 -22.07
N SER A 65 -1.91 -5.03 -22.38
CA SER A 65 -3.12 -5.03 -21.56
C SER A 65 -3.72 -6.43 -21.39
N GLU A 66 -3.61 -7.30 -22.39
CA GLU A 66 -4.10 -8.68 -22.31
C GLU A 66 -3.30 -9.51 -21.31
N GLN A 67 -1.97 -9.43 -21.36
CA GLN A 67 -1.08 -10.14 -20.43
C GLN A 67 -1.27 -9.64 -18.99
N SER A 68 -1.33 -8.32 -18.80
CA SER A 68 -1.56 -7.72 -17.48
C SER A 68 -2.91 -8.17 -16.90
N ASN A 69 -3.98 -8.18 -17.70
CA ASN A 69 -5.29 -8.66 -17.27
C ASN A 69 -5.30 -10.16 -16.91
N LYS A 70 -4.50 -10.97 -17.62
CA LYS A 70 -4.35 -12.39 -17.30
C LYS A 70 -3.65 -12.58 -15.95
N GLU A 71 -2.53 -11.91 -15.73
CA GLU A 71 -1.78 -12.00 -14.46
C GLU A 71 -2.61 -11.51 -13.27
N ILE A 72 -3.37 -10.42 -13.43
CA ILE A 72 -4.25 -9.90 -12.37
C ILE A 72 -5.31 -10.95 -11.99
N ARG A 73 -5.92 -11.63 -12.98
CA ARG A 73 -6.89 -12.69 -12.74
C ARG A 73 -6.28 -13.86 -11.98
N GLU A 74 -5.11 -14.31 -12.40
CA GLU A 74 -4.37 -15.39 -11.72
C GLU A 74 -4.00 -15.01 -10.28
N TRP A 75 -3.61 -13.76 -10.04
CA TRP A 75 -3.30 -13.27 -8.70
C TRP A 75 -4.53 -13.20 -7.78
N LEU A 76 -5.66 -12.73 -8.31
CA LEU A 76 -6.90 -12.60 -7.56
C LEU A 76 -7.70 -13.91 -7.48
N ASN A 77 -7.28 -14.96 -8.19
CA ASN A 77 -8.02 -16.22 -8.37
C ASN A 77 -9.45 -16.02 -8.89
N VAL A 78 -9.63 -15.12 -9.88
CA VAL A 78 -10.93 -14.76 -10.48
C VAL A 78 -10.98 -14.92 -11.99
#